data_AF-A0A6P9CMN9-F1
#
_entry.id   AF-A0A6P9CMN9-F1
#
_cell.length_a   1.000
_cell.length_b   1.000
_cell.length_c   1.000
_cell.angle_alpha   90.00
_cell.angle_beta   90.00
_cell.angle_gamma   90.00
#
_symmetry.space_group_name_H-M   'P 1'
#
loop_
_entity.id
_entity.type
_entity.pdbx_description
1 polymer ?
#
loop_
_entity_poly.entity_id
_entity_poly.type
_entity_poly.pdbx_seq_one_letter_code
_entity_poly.pdbx_strand_id
1 'polypeptide(L)'
;METLSDNSEICSILDMAYNPSVLERVEDNSLEKDQLIRMSLKYVEEHFNVTLSHSWSMAKFKLKGSLERMRESLRRDQPQLAVPQRNPNKGVTLSQLRSLTAEDSSGLFLPVAENPEASKKRLIEEISTTDKPEAPQPAYEMTTKKDADEKPLEIELKIELPEVCGVSECNLSVSKDDVLVECLEKYRLRVDLPAPVDEEATSATFNKKKGILLVRMPVYKGK
;
A
#
# COMPACT_ATOMS: atom_id res chain seq x y z
N MET A 1 9.31 -7.57 -3.84
CA MET A 1 8.59 -8.85 -3.95
C MET A 1 8.85 -9.44 -5.33
N GLU A 2 9.20 -10.71 -5.42
CA GLU A 2 9.48 -11.43 -6.67
C GLU A 2 8.42 -12.53 -6.88
N THR A 3 7.80 -12.59 -8.04
CA THR A 3 6.84 -13.66 -8.39
C THR A 3 7.54 -14.76 -9.18
N LEU A 4 7.54 -15.99 -8.67
CA LEU A 4 8.04 -17.18 -9.36
C LEU A 4 6.89 -18.14 -9.66
N SER A 5 6.89 -18.72 -10.86
CA SER A 5 6.00 -19.83 -11.22
C SER A 5 6.77 -21.13 -11.07
N ASP A 6 6.42 -21.96 -10.08
CA ASP A 6 7.02 -23.28 -9.86
C ASP A 6 5.90 -24.32 -9.92
N ASN A 7 6.00 -25.29 -10.83
CA ASN A 7 5.05 -26.41 -10.98
C ASN A 7 3.54 -26.04 -11.03
N SER A 8 3.18 -24.93 -11.69
CA SER A 8 1.81 -24.40 -11.85
C SER A 8 1.26 -23.57 -10.69
N GLU A 9 2.04 -23.33 -9.64
CA GLU A 9 1.68 -22.41 -8.56
C GLU A 9 2.52 -21.13 -8.67
N ILE A 10 1.82 -19.98 -8.73
CA ILE A 10 2.45 -18.66 -8.71
C ILE A 10 2.73 -18.32 -7.25
N CYS A 11 3.99 -18.28 -6.86
CA CYS A 11 4.43 -17.91 -5.52
C CYS A 11 5.14 -16.57 -5.52
N SER A 12 4.96 -15.80 -4.45
CA SER A 12 5.65 -14.53 -4.24
C SER A 12 6.70 -14.66 -3.14
N ILE A 13 7.89 -14.14 -3.39
CA ILE A 13 9.04 -14.15 -2.49
C ILE A 13 9.28 -12.72 -2.00
N LEU A 14 9.45 -12.58 -0.68
CA LEU A 14 9.77 -11.33 -0.03
C LEU A 14 10.99 -11.53 0.87
N ASP A 15 12.02 -10.71 0.65
CA ASP A 15 13.18 -10.67 1.52
C ASP A 15 12.91 -9.72 2.69
N MET A 16 13.19 -10.18 3.91
CA MET A 16 13.02 -9.38 5.13
C MET A 16 14.33 -9.41 5.92
N ALA A 17 14.81 -8.24 6.35
CA ALA A 17 15.98 -8.11 7.19
C ALA A 17 15.57 -7.83 8.63
N TYR A 18 16.24 -8.51 9.57
CA TYR A 18 16.06 -8.31 11.00
C TYR A 18 17.37 -7.90 11.64
N ASN A 19 17.27 -7.14 12.73
CA ASN A 19 18.44 -6.85 13.55
C ASN A 19 19.00 -8.17 14.13
N PRO A 20 20.33 -8.41 14.09
CA PRO A 20 20.94 -9.63 14.61
C PRO A 20 20.52 -9.97 16.05
N SER A 21 20.38 -8.96 16.91
CA SER A 21 19.95 -9.17 18.31
C SER A 21 18.57 -9.79 18.44
N VAL A 22 17.68 -9.60 17.46
CA VAL A 22 16.35 -10.24 17.42
C VAL A 22 16.48 -11.70 17.02
N LEU A 23 17.34 -11.99 16.05
CA LEU A 23 17.56 -13.35 15.56
C LEU A 23 18.19 -14.25 16.63
N GLU A 24 19.12 -13.72 17.41
CA GLU A 24 19.76 -14.44 18.52
C GLU A 24 18.75 -14.90 19.58
N ARG A 25 17.76 -14.06 19.92
CA ARG A 25 16.73 -14.44 20.92
C ARG A 25 15.72 -15.46 20.40
N VAL A 26 15.54 -15.49 19.08
CA VAL A 26 14.58 -16.36 18.38
C VAL A 26 15.13 -17.78 18.17
N GLU A 27 16.45 -17.96 18.19
CA GLU A 27 17.09 -19.26 17.97
C GLU A 27 16.71 -20.28 19.05
N ASP A 28 16.68 -19.85 20.31
CA ASP A 28 16.42 -20.72 21.46
C ASP A 28 14.96 -20.71 21.96
N ASN A 29 14.13 -19.78 21.45
CA ASN A 29 12.78 -19.54 21.96
C ASN A 29 11.71 -19.66 20.86
N SER A 30 10.94 -20.75 20.88
CA SER A 30 9.89 -20.98 19.89
C SER A 30 8.74 -19.94 19.95
N LEU A 31 8.48 -19.36 21.12
CA LEU A 31 7.46 -18.32 21.29
C LEU A 31 7.91 -17.03 20.61
N GLU A 32 9.18 -16.63 20.80
CA GLU A 32 9.73 -15.45 20.12
C GLU A 32 9.81 -15.66 18.61
N LYS A 33 10.15 -16.87 18.16
CA LYS A 33 10.13 -17.22 16.74
C LYS A 33 8.76 -17.04 16.12
N ASP A 34 7.75 -17.60 16.78
CA ASP A 34 6.38 -17.53 16.32
C ASP A 34 5.85 -16.09 16.35
N GLN A 35 6.17 -15.31 17.39
CA GLN A 35 5.86 -13.90 17.45
C GLN A 35 6.54 -13.11 16.34
N LEU A 36 7.81 -13.37 16.04
CA LEU A 36 8.53 -12.72 14.94
C LEU A 36 7.85 -13.01 13.60
N ILE A 37 7.49 -14.27 13.34
CA ILE A 37 6.81 -14.65 12.10
C ILE A 37 5.44 -13.98 12.00
N ARG A 38 4.64 -13.94 13.08
CA ARG A 38 3.34 -13.24 13.08
C ARG A 38 3.50 -11.75 12.80
N MET A 39 4.46 -11.09 13.42
CA MET A 39 4.78 -9.68 13.16
C MET A 39 5.17 -9.46 11.70
N SER A 40 5.91 -10.40 11.13
CA SER A 40 6.34 -10.38 9.73
C SER A 40 5.15 -10.52 8.79
N LEU A 41 4.26 -11.49 9.02
CA LEU A 41 3.04 -11.67 8.24
C LEU A 41 2.14 -10.44 8.31
N LYS A 42 1.92 -9.90 9.51
CA LYS A 42 1.13 -8.68 9.71
C LYS A 42 1.71 -7.50 8.95
N TYR A 43 3.03 -7.31 9.00
CA TYR A 43 3.71 -6.30 8.18
C TYR A 43 3.42 -6.49 6.69
N VAL A 44 3.45 -7.72 6.19
CA VAL A 44 3.14 -8.00 4.78
C VAL A 44 1.69 -7.69 4.45
N GLU A 45 0.74 -8.05 5.31
CA GLU A 45 -0.67 -7.74 5.11
C GLU A 45 -0.91 -6.23 5.04
N GLU A 46 -0.32 -5.46 5.96
CA GLU A 46 -0.44 -4.00 6.01
C GLU A 46 0.26 -3.32 4.83
N HIS A 47 1.46 -3.75 4.45
CA HIS A 47 2.24 -3.08 3.40
C HIS A 47 1.84 -3.46 1.97
N PHE A 48 1.25 -4.64 1.78
CA PHE A 48 0.86 -5.12 0.45
C PHE A 48 -0.66 -5.24 0.29
N ASN A 49 -1.44 -4.87 1.31
CA ASN A 49 -2.91 -4.96 1.34
C ASN A 49 -3.42 -6.35 0.92
N VAL A 50 -2.78 -7.40 1.44
CA VAL A 50 -3.14 -8.80 1.22
C VAL A 50 -3.62 -9.42 2.52
N THR A 51 -4.45 -10.47 2.44
CA THR A 51 -4.80 -11.28 3.61
C THR A 51 -4.08 -12.61 3.51
N LEU A 52 -3.28 -12.93 4.53
CA LEU A 52 -2.49 -14.15 4.59
C LEU A 52 -3.11 -15.12 5.60
N SER A 53 -2.99 -16.42 5.30
CA SER A 53 -3.27 -17.42 6.34
C SER A 53 -2.23 -17.28 7.46
N HIS A 54 -2.69 -17.43 8.70
CA HIS A 54 -1.82 -17.43 9.87
C HIS A 54 -1.05 -18.75 10.04
N SER A 55 -1.32 -19.74 9.17
CA SER A 55 -0.57 -20.99 9.10
C SER A 55 0.75 -20.77 8.36
N TRP A 56 1.87 -21.06 9.01
CA TRP A 56 3.19 -21.02 8.39
C TRP A 56 3.89 -22.37 8.49
N SER A 57 4.81 -22.62 7.55
CA SER A 57 5.68 -23.79 7.60
C SER A 57 7.09 -23.40 7.17
N MET A 58 8.09 -24.04 7.77
CA MET A 58 9.47 -23.79 7.38
C MET A 58 9.80 -24.64 6.17
N ALA A 59 10.16 -23.99 5.07
CA ALA A 59 10.55 -24.70 3.86
C ALA A 59 11.91 -25.41 4.05
N LYS A 60 12.07 -26.57 3.42
CA LYS A 60 13.26 -27.43 3.58
C LYS A 60 14.48 -27.01 2.73
N PHE A 61 14.34 -25.96 1.93
CA PHE A 61 15.43 -25.46 1.09
C PHE A 61 16.21 -24.35 1.80
N LYS A 62 17.48 -24.16 1.43
CA LYS A 62 18.35 -23.12 2.01
C LYS A 62 18.07 -21.72 1.46
N LEU A 63 17.65 -21.64 0.21
CA LEU A 63 17.35 -20.38 -0.48
C LEU A 63 16.32 -20.65 -1.58
N LYS A 64 15.27 -19.83 -1.63
CA LYS A 64 14.37 -19.75 -2.79
C LYS A 64 14.79 -18.53 -3.62
N GLY A 65 15.01 -18.71 -4.91
CA GLY A 65 15.49 -17.63 -5.80
C GLY A 65 17.01 -17.50 -5.83
N SER A 66 17.51 -16.32 -6.25
CA SER A 66 18.94 -16.03 -6.41
C SER A 66 19.51 -15.23 -5.23
N LEU A 67 20.73 -15.57 -4.83
CA LEU A 67 21.46 -14.88 -3.77
C LEU A 67 21.82 -13.44 -4.18
N GLU A 68 22.16 -13.22 -5.46
CA GLU A 68 22.42 -11.86 -5.96
C GLU A 68 21.16 -11.00 -5.84
N ARG A 69 20.00 -11.53 -6.21
CA ARG A 69 18.72 -10.81 -6.13
C ARG A 69 18.30 -10.48 -4.71
N MET A 70 18.42 -11.45 -3.79
CA MET A 70 18.18 -11.21 -2.37
C MET A 70 19.06 -10.07 -1.85
N ARG A 71 20.36 -10.08 -2.19
CA ARG A 71 21.28 -9.00 -1.80
C ARG A 71 20.89 -7.66 -2.40
N GLU A 72 20.49 -7.62 -3.66
CA GLU A 72 20.04 -6.40 -4.31
C GLU A 72 18.75 -5.86 -3.69
N SER A 73 17.79 -6.73 -3.39
CA SER A 73 16.51 -6.44 -2.72
C SER A 73 16.72 -5.79 -1.36
N LEU A 74 17.61 -6.35 -0.54
CA LEU A 74 17.95 -5.84 0.79
C LEU A 74 18.84 -4.59 0.78
N ARG A 75 19.56 -4.34 -0.33
CA ARG A 75 20.42 -3.16 -0.51
C ARG A 75 19.73 -1.99 -1.18
N ARG A 76 18.59 -2.20 -1.83
CA ARG A 76 17.80 -1.07 -2.32
C ARG A 76 17.43 -0.26 -1.10
N ASP A 77 17.89 0.99 -1.08
CA ASP A 77 17.36 1.99 -0.18
C ASP A 77 15.83 1.89 -0.27
N GLN A 78 15.19 1.67 0.87
CA GLN A 78 13.75 1.87 0.96
C GLN A 78 13.43 3.18 0.23
N PRO A 79 12.36 3.26 -0.58
CA PRO A 79 11.77 4.57 -0.85
C PRO A 79 11.59 5.19 0.52
N GLN A 80 12.31 6.28 0.78
CA GLN A 80 12.16 6.98 2.04
C GLN A 80 10.66 7.22 2.20
N LEU A 81 10.06 6.66 3.25
CA LEU A 81 8.81 7.21 3.75
C LEU A 81 9.08 8.71 3.84
N ALA A 82 8.32 9.50 3.08
CA ALA A 82 8.36 10.93 3.17
C ALA A 82 8.16 11.25 4.64
N VAL A 83 9.26 11.59 5.32
CA VAL A 83 9.21 12.19 6.64
C VAL A 83 8.33 13.42 6.44
N PRO A 84 7.19 13.54 7.14
CA PRO A 84 6.41 14.76 7.05
C PRO A 84 7.37 15.91 7.31
N GLN A 85 7.42 16.85 6.36
CA GLN A 85 8.19 18.09 6.47
C GLN A 85 7.80 18.77 7.78
N ARG A 86 8.52 18.45 8.85
CA ARG A 86 8.40 19.11 10.13
C ARG A 86 9.15 20.40 9.95
N ASN A 87 8.38 21.49 9.90
CA ASN A 87 8.84 22.87 9.94
C ASN A 87 10.15 22.99 10.75
N PRO A 88 11.17 23.68 10.23
CA PRO A 88 12.46 23.79 10.88
C PRO A 88 12.32 24.80 12.01
N ASN A 89 11.71 24.40 13.13
CA ASN A 89 11.81 25.09 14.41
C ASN A 89 11.31 24.16 15.51
N LYS A 90 12.20 23.90 16.49
CA LYS A 90 12.06 23.05 17.68
C LYS A 90 12.52 21.59 17.48
N GLY A 91 13.82 21.42 17.27
CA GLY A 91 14.50 20.17 17.60
C GLY A 91 14.55 20.00 19.12
N VAL A 92 13.88 18.97 19.64
CA VAL A 92 14.09 18.46 20.99
C VAL A 92 15.23 17.46 20.89
N THR A 93 16.38 17.80 21.46
CA THR A 93 17.59 16.99 21.41
C THR A 93 17.49 15.79 22.36
N LEU A 94 18.10 14.65 21.99
CA LEU A 94 18.16 13.41 22.77
C LEU A 94 18.70 13.59 24.22
N SER A 95 19.35 14.72 24.50
CA SER A 95 19.76 15.14 25.84
C SER A 95 18.60 15.47 26.79
N GLN A 96 17.40 15.82 26.30
CA GLN A 96 16.24 16.11 27.15
C GLN A 96 15.44 14.87 27.57
N LEU A 97 15.51 13.77 26.81
CA LEU A 97 14.82 12.52 27.14
C LEU A 97 15.55 11.71 28.24
N ARG A 98 16.81 12.06 28.53
CA ARG A 98 17.64 11.35 29.52
C ARG A 98 17.35 11.75 30.98
N SER A 99 16.49 12.75 31.20
CA SER A 99 16.12 13.23 32.54
C SER A 99 14.81 12.64 33.08
N LEU A 100 14.15 11.72 32.37
CA LEU A 100 12.87 11.11 32.77
C LEU A 100 12.98 9.65 33.23
N THR A 101 14.12 9.28 33.82
CA THR A 101 14.23 8.03 34.58
C THR A 101 14.99 8.26 35.86
N ALA A 102 14.28 8.72 36.89
CA ALA A 102 14.63 8.51 38.29
C ALA A 102 13.39 8.73 39.18
N GLU A 103 12.89 7.61 39.68
CA GLU A 103 12.33 7.44 41.04
C GLU A 103 10.97 8.07 41.40
N ASP A 104 10.01 7.15 41.50
CA ASP A 104 9.27 6.80 42.72
C ASP A 104 7.91 7.45 43.03
N SER A 105 7.03 6.54 43.47
CA SER A 105 5.88 6.65 44.35
C SER A 105 4.71 7.65 44.09
N SER A 106 3.53 7.03 43.97
CA SER A 106 2.24 7.43 44.58
C SER A 106 1.34 8.43 43.86
N GLY A 107 0.08 8.02 43.68
CA GLY A 107 -1.07 8.92 43.80
C GLY A 107 -1.86 9.18 42.51
N LEU A 108 -2.85 8.32 42.27
CA LEU A 108 -4.02 8.64 41.45
C LEU A 108 -4.72 9.89 42.03
N PHE A 109 -4.75 11.01 41.32
CA PHE A 109 -5.69 12.10 41.61
C PHE A 109 -6.22 12.75 40.33
N LEU A 110 -7.46 12.41 40.01
CA LEU A 110 -8.37 13.21 39.18
C LEU A 110 -8.73 14.49 39.95
N PRO A 111 -8.78 15.68 39.32
CA PRO A 111 -9.56 16.78 39.87
C PRO A 111 -11.00 16.65 39.39
N VAL A 112 -11.86 16.23 40.31
CA VAL A 112 -13.31 16.50 40.29
C VAL A 112 -13.50 18.00 40.55
N ALA A 113 -14.27 18.65 39.69
CA ALA A 113 -14.98 19.89 40.03
C ALA A 113 -16.38 19.80 39.42
N GLU A 114 -17.36 19.39 40.23
CA GLU A 114 -18.77 19.75 40.07
C GLU A 114 -18.89 21.26 40.39
N ASN A 115 -19.78 22.08 39.83
CA ASN A 115 -21.20 21.89 39.50
C ASN A 115 -21.71 23.16 38.72
N PRO A 116 -23.03 23.39 38.58
CA PRO A 116 -23.91 23.06 37.45
C PRO A 116 -24.28 24.28 36.58
N GLU A 117 -24.72 24.07 35.35
CA GLU A 117 -25.93 24.76 34.88
C GLU A 117 -26.59 24.01 33.73
N ALA A 118 -27.87 23.72 33.93
CA ALA A 118 -28.69 22.86 33.09
C ALA A 118 -29.12 23.59 31.81
N SER A 119 -28.70 23.07 30.66
CA SER A 119 -29.42 23.29 29.40
C SER A 119 -29.55 21.96 28.67
N LYS A 120 -30.77 21.42 28.72
CA LYS A 120 -31.22 20.25 27.96
C LYS A 120 -31.02 20.51 26.47
N LYS A 121 -30.15 19.74 25.80
CA LYS A 121 -30.16 19.50 24.35
C LYS A 121 -29.31 18.26 24.00
N ARG A 122 -30.01 17.17 23.67
CA ARG A 122 -29.64 16.02 22.82
C ARG A 122 -28.28 15.34 23.09
N LEU A 123 -28.33 14.19 23.77
CA LEU A 123 -27.23 13.28 24.10
C LEU A 123 -26.87 12.29 22.96
N ILE A 124 -27.44 12.44 21.77
CA ILE A 124 -27.12 11.58 20.62
C ILE A 124 -26.94 12.48 19.41
N GLU A 125 -25.67 12.72 19.07
CA GLU A 125 -25.27 13.14 17.74
C GLU A 125 -24.97 11.90 16.90
N GLU A 126 -25.47 11.90 15.68
CA GLU A 126 -25.25 10.89 14.66
C GLU A 126 -23.77 10.91 14.28
N ILE A 127 -23.03 9.84 14.57
CA ILE A 127 -21.69 9.67 14.01
C ILE A 127 -21.83 9.42 12.51
N SER A 128 -21.73 10.49 11.72
CA SER A 128 -21.55 10.38 10.28
C SER A 128 -20.33 9.49 10.02
N THR A 129 -20.60 8.37 9.37
CA THR A 129 -19.62 7.37 8.94
C THR A 129 -18.47 7.97 8.15
N THR A 130 -17.26 7.52 8.52
CA THR A 130 -16.11 7.21 7.63
C THR A 130 -15.36 8.39 7.01
N ASP A 131 -14.13 8.61 7.48
CA ASP A 131 -13.04 9.11 6.62
C ASP A 131 -11.85 8.17 6.80
N LYS A 132 -11.84 7.12 5.98
CA LYS A 132 -10.61 6.38 5.66
C LYS A 132 -9.79 7.36 4.81
N PRO A 133 -8.49 7.59 5.08
CA PRO A 133 -7.70 8.50 4.25
C PRO A 133 -7.84 8.07 2.79
N GLU A 134 -8.50 8.91 1.99
CA GLU A 134 -8.72 8.66 0.58
C GLU A 134 -7.35 8.70 -0.11
N ALA A 135 -6.93 7.55 -0.65
CA ALA A 135 -5.68 7.47 -1.39
C ALA A 135 -5.70 8.55 -2.49
N PRO A 136 -4.62 9.35 -2.64
CA PRO A 136 -4.64 10.47 -3.56
C PRO A 136 -4.99 10.03 -4.98
N GLN A 137 -5.81 10.82 -5.67
CA GLN A 137 -6.19 10.55 -7.05
C GLN A 137 -5.01 10.95 -7.98
N PRO A 138 -4.49 10.02 -8.81
CA PRO A 138 -3.42 10.33 -9.74
C PRO A 138 -3.92 11.24 -10.87
N ALA A 139 -3.02 12.09 -11.39
CA ALA A 139 -3.32 12.88 -12.57
C ALA A 139 -3.51 11.96 -13.78
N TYR A 140 -4.56 12.21 -14.57
CA TYR A 140 -4.85 11.41 -15.75
C TYR A 140 -5.32 12.27 -16.91
N GLU A 141 -5.09 11.78 -18.11
CA GLU A 141 -5.51 12.36 -19.38
C GLU A 141 -6.22 11.26 -20.18
N MET A 142 -7.43 11.54 -20.64
CA MET A 142 -8.21 10.62 -21.46
C MET A 142 -8.43 11.23 -22.85
N THR A 143 -8.10 10.46 -23.88
CA THR A 143 -8.27 10.86 -25.27
C THR A 143 -9.06 9.80 -26.03
N THR A 144 -9.99 10.23 -26.89
CA THR A 144 -10.76 9.33 -27.73
C THR A 144 -10.34 9.54 -29.18
N LYS A 145 -9.73 8.52 -29.79
CA LYS A 145 -9.41 8.51 -31.22
C LYS A 145 -10.68 8.20 -31.99
N LYS A 146 -10.96 9.00 -33.00
CA LYS A 146 -12.09 8.82 -33.92
C LYS A 146 -11.61 8.27 -35.26
N ASP A 147 -12.44 7.47 -35.89
CA ASP A 147 -12.25 7.01 -37.26
C ASP A 147 -12.61 8.11 -38.28
N ALA A 148 -12.40 7.85 -39.57
CA ALA A 148 -12.76 8.76 -40.66
C ALA A 148 -14.26 9.14 -40.68
N ASP A 149 -15.12 8.30 -40.09
CA ASP A 149 -16.56 8.51 -39.93
C ASP A 149 -16.95 9.22 -38.60
N GLU A 150 -16.00 9.88 -37.92
CA GLU A 150 -16.15 10.53 -36.61
C GLU A 150 -16.58 9.62 -35.44
N LYS A 151 -16.70 8.30 -35.67
CA LYS A 151 -17.03 7.32 -34.64
C LYS A 151 -15.83 7.05 -33.72
N PRO A 152 -16.03 6.91 -32.41
CA PRO A 152 -14.94 6.59 -31.49
C PRO A 152 -14.41 5.18 -31.79
N LEU A 153 -13.11 5.07 -32.03
CA LEU A 153 -12.41 3.85 -32.44
C LEU A 153 -11.63 3.24 -31.28
N GLU A 154 -10.90 4.08 -30.54
CA GLU A 154 -10.01 3.68 -29.45
C GLU A 154 -10.02 4.78 -28.38
N ILE A 155 -10.14 4.39 -27.12
CA ILE A 155 -9.96 5.27 -25.97
C ILE A 155 -8.56 5.02 -25.41
N GLU A 156 -7.79 6.08 -25.25
CA GLU A 156 -6.46 6.06 -24.66
C GLU A 156 -6.49 6.82 -23.34
N LEU A 157 -6.22 6.11 -22.25
CA LEU A 157 -6.16 6.63 -20.89
C LEU A 157 -4.72 6.60 -20.40
N LYS A 158 -4.19 7.78 -20.11
CA LYS A 158 -2.82 7.99 -19.65
C LYS A 158 -2.86 8.46 -18.19
N ILE A 159 -2.22 7.73 -17.30
CA ILE A 159 -2.27 7.96 -15.86
C ILE A 159 -0.85 8.16 -15.35
N GLU A 160 -0.62 9.25 -14.62
CA GLU A 160 0.67 9.56 -14.01
C GLU A 160 0.76 8.95 -12.62
N LEU A 161 1.71 8.03 -12.46
CA LEU A 161 1.99 7.24 -11.27
C LEU A 161 3.49 7.33 -10.94
N PRO A 162 4.01 8.51 -10.54
CA PRO A 162 5.44 8.72 -10.30
C PRO A 162 5.97 7.91 -9.11
N GLU A 163 5.13 7.61 -8.13
CA GLU A 163 5.51 6.85 -6.92
C GLU A 163 5.40 5.32 -7.08
N VAL A 164 5.00 4.85 -8.27
CA VAL A 164 4.87 3.42 -8.55
C VAL A 164 6.11 2.90 -9.27
N CYS A 165 6.77 1.91 -8.68
CA CYS A 165 8.03 1.37 -9.19
C CYS A 165 7.85 0.19 -10.17
N GLY A 166 6.65 -0.38 -10.27
CA GLY A 166 6.39 -1.47 -11.20
C GLY A 166 4.94 -1.90 -11.33
N VAL A 167 4.65 -2.63 -12.41
CA VAL A 167 3.31 -3.19 -12.70
C VAL A 167 2.79 -4.14 -11.62
N SER A 168 3.68 -4.78 -10.87
CA SER A 168 3.32 -5.66 -9.75
C SER A 168 2.65 -4.93 -8.59
N GLU A 169 2.83 -3.60 -8.51
CA GLU A 169 2.22 -2.75 -7.50
C GLU A 169 0.92 -2.09 -8.02
N CYS A 170 0.53 -2.33 -9.28
CA CYS A 170 -0.69 -1.82 -9.89
C CYS A 170 -1.68 -2.95 -10.14
N ASN A 171 -2.90 -2.76 -9.66
CA ASN A 171 -4.06 -3.52 -10.11
C ASN A 171 -4.84 -2.68 -11.11
N LEU A 172 -5.10 -3.22 -12.31
CA LEU A 172 -5.91 -2.58 -13.34
C LEU A 172 -7.11 -3.48 -13.62
N SER A 173 -8.31 -2.94 -13.44
CA SER A 173 -9.56 -3.56 -13.81
C SER A 173 -10.25 -2.69 -14.85
N VAL A 174 -10.61 -3.29 -15.99
CA VAL A 174 -11.32 -2.62 -17.09
C VAL A 174 -12.64 -3.36 -17.26
N SER A 175 -13.73 -2.62 -17.17
CA SER A 175 -15.07 -3.09 -17.53
C SER A 175 -15.50 -2.41 -18.84
N LYS A 176 -16.67 -2.77 -19.35
CA LYS A 176 -17.29 -2.08 -20.49
C LYS A 176 -17.32 -0.58 -20.35
N ASP A 177 -17.70 -0.06 -19.19
CA ASP A 177 -18.06 1.34 -18.97
C ASP A 177 -17.17 2.06 -17.96
N ASP A 178 -16.29 1.35 -17.24
CA ASP A 178 -15.39 1.96 -16.28
C ASP A 178 -13.99 1.32 -16.24
N VAL A 179 -13.03 2.09 -15.72
CA VAL A 179 -11.67 1.64 -15.43
C VAL A 179 -11.35 1.95 -13.97
N LEU A 180 -10.85 0.94 -13.26
CA LEU A 180 -10.34 1.06 -11.90
C LEU A 180 -8.84 0.75 -11.87
N VAL A 181 -8.08 1.69 -11.33
CA VAL A 181 -6.65 1.52 -11.05
C VAL A 181 -6.41 1.67 -9.56
N GLU A 182 -5.78 0.66 -8.96
CA GLU A 182 -5.43 0.63 -7.54
C GLU A 182 -3.95 0.31 -7.37
N CYS A 183 -3.21 1.17 -6.68
CA CYS A 183 -1.78 1.03 -6.46
C CYS A 183 -1.46 1.03 -4.96
N LEU A 184 -1.38 -0.15 -4.32
CA LEU A 184 -0.94 -0.36 -2.91
C LEU A 184 -1.22 0.81 -1.95
N GLU A 185 -2.48 1.26 -1.88
CA GLU A 185 -2.95 2.40 -1.05
C GLU A 185 -2.30 3.79 -1.33
N LYS A 186 -1.46 3.91 -2.35
CA LYS A 186 -0.88 5.17 -2.83
C LYS A 186 -1.81 5.90 -3.80
N TYR A 187 -2.41 5.17 -4.73
CA TYR A 187 -3.30 5.75 -5.72
C TYR A 187 -4.53 4.89 -5.90
N ARG A 188 -5.67 5.55 -6.00
CA ARG A 188 -6.92 4.93 -6.43
C ARG A 188 -7.58 5.84 -7.44
N LEU A 189 -7.83 5.31 -8.62
CA LEU A 189 -8.47 6.04 -9.70
C LEU A 189 -9.61 5.20 -10.27
N ARG A 190 -10.82 5.74 -10.25
CA ARG A 190 -11.95 5.22 -11.00
C ARG A 190 -12.34 6.25 -12.06
N VAL A 191 -12.45 5.83 -13.31
CA VAL A 191 -12.85 6.70 -14.43
C VAL A 191 -13.94 6.01 -15.22
N ASP A 192 -15.04 6.73 -15.45
CA ASP A 192 -16.09 6.30 -16.35
C ASP A 192 -15.68 6.56 -17.81
N LEU A 193 -15.88 5.57 -18.66
CA LEU A 193 -15.52 5.59 -20.07
C LEU A 193 -16.62 6.28 -20.90
N PRO A 194 -16.25 7.11 -21.89
CA PRO A 194 -17.22 7.81 -22.73
C PRO A 194 -17.97 6.90 -23.71
N ALA A 195 -17.46 5.69 -23.94
CA ALA A 195 -18.07 4.69 -24.82
C ALA A 195 -17.71 3.28 -24.31
N PRO A 196 -18.56 2.27 -24.58
CA PRO A 196 -18.29 0.90 -24.17
C PRO A 196 -17.05 0.34 -24.88
N VAL A 197 -16.17 -0.31 -24.14
CA VAL A 197 -14.91 -0.86 -24.66
C VAL A 197 -14.93 -2.39 -24.76
N ASP A 198 -14.04 -2.92 -25.59
CA ASP A 198 -13.76 -4.35 -25.68
C ASP A 198 -12.69 -4.72 -24.63
N GLU A 199 -13.14 -5.37 -23.56
CA GLU A 199 -12.30 -5.80 -22.43
C GLU A 199 -11.18 -6.76 -22.89
N GLU A 200 -11.47 -7.67 -23.83
CA GLU A 200 -10.52 -8.68 -24.32
C GLU A 200 -9.44 -8.08 -25.24
N ALA A 201 -9.81 -7.06 -26.01
CA ALA A 201 -8.89 -6.37 -26.92
C ALA A 201 -8.13 -5.21 -26.23
N THR A 202 -8.41 -4.93 -24.96
CA THR A 202 -7.76 -3.86 -24.21
C THR A 202 -6.31 -4.22 -23.87
N SER A 203 -5.42 -3.23 -23.95
CA SER A 203 -4.00 -3.39 -23.60
C SER A 203 -3.53 -2.28 -22.67
N ALA A 204 -2.61 -2.61 -21.77
CA ALA A 204 -2.02 -1.65 -20.84
C ALA A 204 -0.51 -1.77 -20.82
N THR A 205 0.19 -0.63 -20.80
CA THR A 205 1.66 -0.57 -20.76
C THR A 205 2.12 0.42 -19.71
N PHE A 206 2.99 -0.02 -18.80
CA PHE A 206 3.57 0.84 -17.79
C PHE A 206 5.01 1.25 -18.13
N ASN A 207 5.26 2.55 -18.21
CA ASN A 207 6.59 3.10 -18.43
C ASN A 207 7.25 3.48 -17.09
N LYS A 208 8.07 2.58 -16.55
CA LYS A 208 8.81 2.79 -15.29
C LYS A 208 9.67 4.04 -15.27
N LYS A 209 10.23 4.47 -16.42
CA LYS A 209 11.11 5.65 -16.49
C LYS A 209 10.33 6.96 -16.35
N LYS A 210 9.10 6.98 -16.86
CA LYS A 210 8.22 8.16 -16.80
C LYS A 210 7.22 8.10 -15.65
N GLY A 211 7.03 6.94 -15.03
CA GLY A 211 5.95 6.70 -14.08
C GLY A 211 4.59 6.89 -14.73
N ILE A 212 4.38 6.37 -15.95
CA ILE A 212 3.12 6.56 -16.69
C ILE A 212 2.52 5.21 -17.07
N LEU A 213 1.26 4.98 -16.69
CA LEU A 213 0.44 3.87 -17.16
C LEU A 213 -0.38 4.34 -18.36
N LEU A 214 -0.21 3.65 -19.49
CA LEU A 214 -0.98 3.89 -20.71
C LEU A 214 -1.91 2.72 -20.95
N VAL A 215 -3.22 2.97 -20.96
CA VAL A 215 -4.27 1.99 -21.23
C VAL A 215 -4.90 2.33 -22.57
N ARG A 216 -4.92 1.38 -23.49
CA ARG A 216 -5.51 1.50 -24.82
C ARG A 216 -6.68 0.53 -24.91
N MET A 217 -7.87 1.09 -25.05
CA MET A 217 -9.13 0.37 -25.01
C MET A 217 -9.86 0.56 -26.34
N PRO A 218 -9.89 -0.46 -27.20
CA PRO A 218 -10.70 -0.43 -28.41
C PRO A 218 -12.18 -0.29 -28.06
N VAL A 219 -12.91 0.55 -28.79
CA VAL A 219 -14.36 0.71 -28.58
C VAL A 219 -15.07 -0.54 -29.09
N TYR A 220 -16.00 -1.06 -28.29
CA TYR A 220 -16.80 -2.22 -28.65
C TYR A 220 -17.70 -1.92 -29.85
N LYS A 221 -17.41 -2.56 -30.99
CA LYS A 221 -18.25 -2.51 -32.18
C LYS A 221 -19.16 -3.73 -32.15
N GLY A 222 -20.40 -3.55 -31.69
CA GLY A 222 -21.42 -4.61 -31.74
C GLY A 222 -21.51 -5.20 -33.15
N LYS A 223 -21.51 -6.53 -33.24
CA LYS A 223 -21.74 -7.26 -34.49
C LYS A 223 -23.17 -7.10 -34.98
#